data_AF-A0A945R113-F1
#
_entry.id   AF-A0A945R113-F1
#
_cell.length_a   1.000
_cell.length_b   1.000
_cell.length_c   1.000
_cell.angle_alpha   90.00
_cell.angle_beta   90.00
_cell.angle_gamma   90.00
#
_symmetry.space_group_name_H-M   'P 1'
#
loop_
_entity.id
_entity.type
_entity.pdbx_description
1 polymer ?
#
loop_
_entity_poly.entity_id
_entity_poly.type
_entity_poly.pdbx_seq_one_letter_code
_entity_poly.pdbx_strand_id
1 'polypeptide(L)'
;VELNHEKGETDDHTWGWIPAHKAICSGDFFIWCFPNAGNPQKVQRYPMEWARALRDMASKGAELLLPAHGLPIAGADRIQLVLTDVASALEYLVQETLQRMNEGAKLDDILQEVRLDPSILEKPYLRPTYDEPEFIIRNIWRLYGGWYDGNPARLKPAPDQVLAAELASLAGGTLALAERASTLMTRDIRLACHLVELAVQSDPLNQAAHEIRAAIYQHRRNQETSLMAKGIYGAAANESNALISDGRP
;
A
#
# COMPACT_ATOMS: atom_id res chain seq x y z
N VAL A 1 -33.51 -10.73 5.60
CA VAL A 1 -32.10 -10.27 5.61
C VAL A 1 -32.13 -8.80 5.97
N GLU A 2 -31.36 -8.39 6.96
CA GLU A 2 -31.16 -6.98 7.33
C GLU A 2 -29.92 -6.48 6.59
N LEU A 3 -30.08 -5.48 5.72
CA LEU A 3 -28.97 -4.86 5.00
C LEU A 3 -28.50 -3.63 5.74
N ASN A 4 -27.18 -3.51 5.92
CA ASN A 4 -26.55 -2.41 6.64
C ASN A 4 -25.50 -1.78 5.71
N HIS A 5 -25.65 -0.48 5.49
CA HIS A 5 -24.71 0.32 4.71
C HIS A 5 -23.66 0.93 5.63
N GLU A 6 -22.42 0.96 5.17
CA GLU A 6 -21.34 1.76 5.74
C GLU A 6 -20.29 2.02 4.65
N LYS A 7 -19.49 3.07 4.77
CA LYS A 7 -18.37 3.28 3.85
C LYS A 7 -17.24 2.29 4.15
N GLY A 8 -16.57 1.81 3.11
CA GLY A 8 -15.42 0.90 3.25
C GLY A 8 -14.52 0.92 2.03
N GLU A 9 -14.52 -0.18 1.28
CA GLU A 9 -13.84 -0.26 -0.02
C GLU A 9 -14.45 0.69 -1.06
N THR A 10 -15.76 0.90 -0.99
CA THR A 10 -16.55 1.88 -1.74
C THR A 10 -17.38 2.74 -0.78
N ASP A 11 -18.01 3.80 -1.30
CA ASP A 11 -18.90 4.67 -0.52
C ASP A 11 -20.33 4.09 -0.35
N ASP A 12 -20.66 3.03 -1.06
CA ASP A 12 -21.94 2.30 -1.04
C ASP A 12 -21.83 0.86 -0.48
N HIS A 13 -20.71 0.54 0.18
CA HIS A 13 -20.45 -0.81 0.68
C HIS A 13 -21.54 -1.27 1.66
N THR A 14 -21.96 -2.53 1.54
CA THR A 14 -23.12 -3.07 2.27
C THR A 14 -22.80 -4.46 2.82
N TRP A 15 -23.25 -4.74 4.03
CA TRP A 15 -23.18 -6.08 4.64
C TRP A 15 -24.57 -6.53 5.11
N GLY A 16 -24.79 -7.85 5.09
CA GLY A 16 -26.06 -8.47 5.44
C GLY A 16 -26.02 -9.19 6.78
N TRP A 17 -27.01 -8.97 7.63
CA TRP A 17 -27.29 -9.78 8.81
C TRP A 17 -28.51 -10.68 8.57
N ILE A 18 -28.39 -11.95 8.93
CA ILE A 18 -29.45 -12.95 8.77
C ILE A 18 -29.77 -13.55 10.14
N PRO A 19 -30.66 -12.92 10.93
CA PRO A 19 -30.92 -13.31 12.32
C PRO A 19 -31.32 -14.78 12.48
N ALA A 20 -32.17 -15.28 11.57
CA ALA A 20 -32.66 -16.67 11.60
C ALA A 20 -31.54 -17.71 11.50
N HIS A 21 -30.38 -17.34 10.95
CA HIS A 21 -29.21 -18.21 10.82
C HIS A 21 -28.02 -17.75 11.66
N LYS A 22 -28.19 -16.66 12.43
CA LYS A 22 -27.10 -15.94 13.10
C LYS A 22 -25.89 -15.74 12.16
N ALA A 23 -26.17 -15.39 10.91
CA ALA A 23 -25.15 -15.35 9.85
C ALA A 23 -24.92 -13.93 9.35
N ILE A 24 -23.66 -13.59 9.07
CA ILE A 24 -23.25 -12.34 8.44
C ILE A 24 -22.73 -12.62 7.03
N CYS A 25 -23.21 -11.87 6.04
CA CYS A 25 -22.57 -11.75 4.73
C CYS A 25 -21.77 -10.43 4.72
N SER A 26 -20.45 -10.48 4.88
CA SER A 26 -19.64 -9.27 5.13
C SER A 26 -19.24 -8.50 3.86
N GLY A 27 -19.53 -9.03 2.67
CA GLY A 27 -18.95 -8.48 1.44
C GLY A 27 -17.42 -8.47 1.53
N ASP A 28 -16.82 -7.37 1.06
CA ASP A 28 -15.37 -7.16 1.09
C ASP A 28 -14.89 -6.52 2.40
N PHE A 29 -15.76 -6.32 3.40
CA PHE A 29 -15.30 -5.84 4.71
C PHE A 29 -14.33 -6.84 5.38
N PHE A 30 -14.34 -8.11 4.97
CA PHE A 30 -13.39 -9.13 5.39
C PHE A 30 -12.96 -10.01 4.21
N ILE A 31 -11.65 -10.14 3.97
CA ILE A 31 -11.10 -10.78 2.76
C ILE A 31 -9.90 -11.72 3.01
N TRP A 32 -9.70 -12.21 4.24
CA TRP A 32 -8.58 -13.11 4.61
C TRP A 32 -7.17 -12.59 4.31
N CYS A 33 -7.02 -11.29 4.15
CA CYS A 33 -5.74 -10.59 4.06
C CYS A 33 -5.91 -9.18 4.61
N PHE A 34 -4.81 -8.44 4.72
CA PHE A 34 -4.86 -7.06 5.21
C PHE A 34 -5.86 -6.22 4.38
N PRO A 35 -6.75 -5.43 5.01
CA PRO A 35 -7.85 -4.78 4.31
C PRO A 35 -7.39 -3.91 3.16
N ASN A 36 -8.12 -3.98 2.06
CA ASN A 36 -7.89 -3.22 0.85
C ASN A 36 -8.32 -1.75 1.02
N ALA A 37 -7.88 -1.05 2.07
CA ALA A 37 -8.30 0.32 2.39
C ALA A 37 -7.26 1.38 1.97
N GLY A 38 -6.24 0.98 1.22
CA GLY A 38 -5.09 1.83 0.88
C GLY A 38 -4.68 1.83 -0.59
N ASN A 39 -5.21 0.89 -1.39
CA ASN A 39 -4.71 0.56 -2.72
C ASN A 39 -4.27 1.77 -3.58
N PRO A 40 -2.99 1.80 -4.02
CA PRO A 40 -2.41 2.96 -4.71
C PRO A 40 -3.03 3.24 -6.08
N GLN A 41 -3.77 2.29 -6.67
CA GLN A 41 -4.40 2.42 -7.99
C GLN A 41 -5.90 2.72 -7.92
N LYS A 42 -6.45 2.99 -6.72
CA LYS A 42 -7.90 3.12 -6.51
C LYS A 42 -8.30 4.50 -5.98
N VAL A 43 -9.60 4.75 -6.08
CA VAL A 43 -10.24 5.94 -5.51
C VAL A 43 -10.24 5.89 -3.98
N GLN A 44 -10.72 6.95 -3.35
CA GLN A 44 -10.70 7.12 -1.90
C GLN A 44 -11.44 5.98 -1.19
N ARG A 45 -10.83 5.45 -0.13
CA ARG A 45 -11.42 4.43 0.73
C ARG A 45 -11.51 4.88 2.18
N TYR A 46 -12.29 4.18 2.99
CA TYR A 46 -12.79 4.69 4.27
C TYR A 46 -12.43 3.74 5.43
N PRO A 47 -11.16 3.73 5.89
CA PRO A 47 -10.70 2.77 6.89
C PRO A 47 -11.36 2.92 8.27
N MET A 48 -11.76 4.13 8.67
CA MET A 48 -12.44 4.36 9.96
C MET A 48 -13.87 3.82 9.93
N GLU A 49 -14.62 4.13 8.87
CA GLU A 49 -15.96 3.62 8.65
C GLU A 49 -15.96 2.10 8.46
N TRP A 50 -14.96 1.56 7.76
CA TRP A 50 -14.74 0.12 7.64
C TRP A 50 -14.57 -0.53 9.03
N ALA A 51 -13.76 0.05 9.90
CA ALA A 51 -13.61 -0.46 11.26
C ALA A 51 -14.94 -0.43 12.04
N ARG A 52 -15.75 0.63 11.90
CA ARG A 52 -17.08 0.71 12.51
C ARG A 52 -18.00 -0.42 12.03
N ALA A 53 -18.05 -0.67 10.71
CA ALA A 53 -18.82 -1.80 10.16
C ALA A 53 -18.40 -3.14 10.77
N LEU A 54 -17.10 -3.37 10.94
CA LEU A 54 -16.57 -4.58 11.56
C LEU A 54 -16.96 -4.71 13.05
N ARG A 55 -17.00 -3.59 13.79
CA ARG A 55 -17.48 -3.55 15.18
C ARG A 55 -18.98 -3.85 15.26
N ASP A 56 -19.78 -3.29 14.36
CA ASP A 56 -21.22 -3.54 14.28
C ASP A 56 -21.54 -5.00 13.90
N MET A 57 -20.74 -5.58 13.00
CA MET A 57 -20.80 -7.01 12.70
C MET A 57 -20.47 -7.86 13.93
N ALA A 58 -19.39 -7.53 14.64
CA ALA A 58 -18.97 -8.25 15.84
C ALA A 58 -20.03 -8.19 16.96
N SER A 59 -20.80 -7.10 17.05
CA SER A 59 -21.85 -6.95 18.07
C SER A 59 -23.11 -7.78 17.80
N LYS A 60 -23.26 -8.40 16.62
CA LYS A 60 -24.43 -9.24 16.30
C LYS A 60 -24.40 -10.63 16.96
N GLY A 61 -23.26 -11.06 17.49
CA GLY A 61 -23.11 -12.41 18.06
C GLY A 61 -23.34 -13.50 17.01
N ALA A 62 -22.82 -13.30 15.80
CA ALA A 62 -22.97 -14.23 14.68
C ALA A 62 -22.29 -15.57 14.97
N GLU A 63 -22.86 -16.66 14.47
CA GLU A 63 -22.27 -18.01 14.54
C GLU A 63 -21.66 -18.44 13.19
N LEU A 64 -21.96 -17.70 12.12
CA LEU A 64 -21.41 -17.91 10.77
C LEU A 64 -21.09 -16.57 10.09
N LEU A 65 -19.87 -16.41 9.59
CA LEU A 65 -19.43 -15.28 8.76
C LEU A 65 -19.12 -15.78 7.35
N LEU A 66 -19.74 -15.14 6.36
CA LEU A 66 -19.63 -15.44 4.94
C LEU A 66 -19.00 -14.22 4.23
N PRO A 67 -17.67 -14.21 4.04
CA PRO A 67 -17.01 -13.16 3.27
C PRO A 67 -17.19 -13.36 1.76
N ALA A 68 -17.01 -12.29 0.99
CA ALA A 68 -16.96 -12.38 -0.47
C ALA A 68 -15.68 -13.09 -0.97
N HIS A 69 -14.61 -13.05 -0.17
CA HIS A 69 -13.34 -13.70 -0.47
C HIS A 69 -12.88 -14.63 0.67
N GLY A 70 -12.36 -15.79 0.30
CA GLY A 70 -11.81 -16.78 1.23
C GLY A 70 -12.88 -17.68 1.87
N LEU A 71 -12.53 -18.31 2.99
CA LEU A 71 -13.35 -19.34 3.63
C LEU A 71 -14.38 -18.75 4.61
N PRO A 72 -15.56 -19.38 4.76
CA PRO A 72 -16.46 -19.10 5.88
C PRO A 72 -15.80 -19.28 7.24
N ILE A 73 -16.21 -18.49 8.23
CA ILE A 73 -15.77 -18.65 9.62
C ILE A 73 -16.98 -19.03 10.46
N ALA A 74 -16.85 -20.14 11.20
CA ALA A 74 -17.88 -20.62 12.13
C ALA A 74 -17.41 -20.46 13.58
N GLY A 75 -18.37 -20.17 14.46
CA GLY A 75 -18.17 -20.00 15.90
C GLY A 75 -18.06 -18.52 16.31
N ALA A 76 -18.91 -18.11 17.25
CA ALA A 76 -19.06 -16.72 17.68
C ALA A 76 -17.75 -16.10 18.16
N ASP A 77 -17.00 -16.79 19.02
CA ASP A 77 -15.73 -16.28 19.55
C ASP A 77 -14.69 -16.03 18.46
N ARG A 78 -14.62 -16.92 17.46
CA ARG A 78 -13.70 -16.78 16.32
C ARG A 78 -14.09 -15.61 15.44
N ILE A 79 -15.38 -15.46 15.15
CA ILE A 79 -15.91 -14.35 14.34
C ILE A 79 -15.67 -13.02 15.06
N GLN A 80 -15.95 -12.95 16.35
CA GLN A 80 -15.69 -11.76 17.16
C GLN A 80 -14.20 -11.42 17.15
N LEU A 81 -13.32 -12.40 17.36
CA LEU A 81 -11.87 -12.19 17.35
C LEU A 81 -11.40 -11.60 16.02
N VAL A 82 -11.71 -12.24 14.88
CA VAL A 82 -11.20 -11.78 13.58
C VAL A 82 -11.74 -10.41 13.19
N LEU A 83 -13.03 -10.13 13.45
CA LEU A 83 -13.63 -8.84 13.13
C LEU A 83 -13.03 -7.72 14.00
N THR A 84 -12.87 -7.98 15.29
CA THR A 84 -12.31 -6.99 16.23
C THR A 84 -10.81 -6.77 16.03
N ASP A 85 -10.06 -7.79 15.63
CA ASP A 85 -8.64 -7.66 15.28
C ASP A 85 -8.44 -6.76 14.06
N VAL A 86 -9.23 -6.99 13.00
CA VAL A 86 -9.16 -6.17 11.78
C VAL A 86 -9.61 -4.73 12.07
N ALA A 87 -10.69 -4.56 12.82
CA ALA A 87 -11.16 -3.23 13.23
C ALA A 87 -10.09 -2.46 14.02
N SER A 88 -9.46 -3.11 15.00
CA SER A 88 -8.41 -2.49 15.83
C SER A 88 -7.19 -2.07 15.00
N ALA A 89 -6.78 -2.88 14.02
CA ALA A 89 -5.66 -2.54 13.14
C ALA A 89 -5.95 -1.29 12.29
N LEU A 90 -7.17 -1.17 11.74
CA LEU A 90 -7.61 0.00 10.97
C LEU A 90 -7.74 1.24 11.86
N GLU A 91 -8.38 1.10 13.03
CA GLU A 91 -8.52 2.18 14.01
C GLU A 91 -7.16 2.74 14.43
N TYR A 92 -6.20 1.86 14.75
CA TYR A 92 -4.84 2.25 15.11
C TYR A 92 -4.17 3.06 13.99
N LEU A 93 -4.19 2.55 12.74
CA LEU A 93 -3.57 3.26 11.62
C LEU A 93 -4.20 4.63 11.38
N VAL A 94 -5.53 4.75 11.51
CA VAL A 94 -6.21 6.04 11.38
C VAL A 94 -5.82 6.99 12.52
N GLN A 95 -5.89 6.53 13.76
CA GLN A 95 -5.62 7.35 14.94
C GLN A 95 -4.18 7.86 14.97
N GLU A 96 -3.21 6.95 14.80
CA GLU A 96 -1.79 7.31 14.84
C GLU A 96 -1.43 8.23 13.66
N THR A 97 -1.92 7.93 12.44
CA THR A 97 -1.66 8.80 11.28
C THR A 97 -2.23 10.21 11.51
N LEU A 98 -3.48 10.32 11.96
CA LEU A 98 -4.10 11.62 12.23
C LEU A 98 -3.41 12.37 13.37
N GLN A 99 -2.96 11.66 14.41
CA GLN A 99 -2.19 12.26 15.49
C GLN A 99 -0.91 12.92 14.94
N ARG A 100 -0.12 12.20 14.14
CA ARG A 100 1.10 12.73 13.53
C ARG A 100 0.84 13.90 12.58
N MET A 101 -0.23 13.83 11.79
CA MET A 101 -0.66 14.96 10.96
C MET A 101 -0.96 16.20 11.79
N ASN A 102 -1.67 16.05 12.92
CA ASN A 102 -1.98 17.16 13.83
C ASN A 102 -0.74 17.71 14.56
N GLU A 103 0.29 16.88 14.75
CA GLU A 103 1.61 17.28 15.26
C GLU A 103 2.45 18.03 14.20
N GLY A 104 1.98 18.12 12.96
CA GLY A 104 2.66 18.79 11.85
C GLY A 104 3.74 17.94 11.16
N ALA A 105 3.74 16.63 11.39
CA ALA A 105 4.65 15.70 10.72
C ALA A 105 4.41 15.68 9.21
N LYS A 106 5.47 15.51 8.42
CA LYS A 106 5.37 15.32 6.98
C LYS A 106 4.96 13.89 6.68
N LEU A 107 4.36 13.66 5.51
CA LEU A 107 3.95 12.31 5.12
C LEU A 107 5.13 11.32 5.14
N ASP A 108 6.33 11.76 4.75
CA ASP A 108 7.52 10.90 4.75
C ASP A 108 7.85 10.39 6.16
N ASP A 109 7.80 11.26 7.16
CA ASP A 109 8.06 10.91 8.58
C ASP A 109 7.00 9.90 9.08
N ILE A 110 5.72 10.18 8.79
CA ILE A 110 4.60 9.29 9.15
C ILE A 110 4.78 7.90 8.53
N LEU A 111 5.21 7.83 7.28
CA LEU A 111 5.47 6.57 6.59
C LEU A 111 6.68 5.82 7.15
N GLN A 112 7.55 6.44 7.94
CA GLN A 112 8.64 5.75 8.65
C GLN A 112 8.26 5.34 10.08
N GLU A 113 7.42 6.14 10.74
CA GLU A 113 7.14 6.01 12.18
C GLU A 113 5.90 5.16 12.49
N VAL A 114 4.83 5.28 11.69
CA VAL A 114 3.56 4.59 11.97
C VAL A 114 3.67 3.13 11.54
N ARG A 115 3.62 2.21 12.51
CA ARG A 115 3.79 0.77 12.30
C ARG A 115 2.84 -0.02 13.17
N LEU A 116 2.18 -1.02 12.58
CA LEU A 116 1.52 -2.05 13.35
C LEU A 116 2.56 -2.97 14.00
N ASP A 117 2.21 -3.56 15.13
CA ASP A 117 3.00 -4.64 15.73
C ASP A 117 3.13 -5.80 14.73
N PRO A 118 4.34 -6.32 14.46
CA PRO A 118 4.55 -7.42 13.51
C PRO A 118 3.67 -8.64 13.79
N SER A 119 3.37 -8.95 15.05
CA SER A 119 2.51 -10.07 15.43
C SER A 119 1.08 -9.95 14.90
N ILE A 120 0.58 -8.72 14.67
CA ILE A 120 -0.72 -8.48 14.04
C ILE A 120 -0.68 -8.90 12.57
N LEU A 121 0.43 -8.61 11.87
CA LEU A 121 0.60 -8.92 10.45
C LEU A 121 0.91 -10.40 10.19
N GLU A 122 1.33 -11.16 11.21
CA GLU A 122 1.54 -12.60 11.11
C GLU A 122 0.23 -13.41 11.13
N LYS A 123 -0.85 -12.81 11.69
CA LYS A 123 -2.18 -13.43 11.75
C LYS A 123 -2.66 -13.80 10.34
N PRO A 124 -3.18 -15.02 10.11
CA PRO A 124 -3.48 -15.51 8.76
C PRO A 124 -4.41 -14.61 7.93
N TYR A 125 -5.31 -13.88 8.58
CA TYR A 125 -6.30 -12.98 7.96
C TYR A 125 -5.88 -11.50 7.92
N LEU A 126 -4.67 -11.17 8.38
CA LEU A 126 -4.10 -9.80 8.34
C LEU A 126 -2.73 -9.74 7.66
N ARG A 127 -2.31 -10.82 7.00
CA ARG A 127 -1.08 -10.79 6.20
C ARG A 127 -1.23 -9.80 5.04
N PRO A 128 -0.22 -8.95 4.78
CA PRO A 128 -0.25 -7.97 3.69
C PRO A 128 0.05 -8.63 2.34
N THR A 129 -0.82 -9.55 1.90
CA THR A 129 -0.65 -10.29 0.65
C THR A 129 -1.33 -9.59 -0.53
N TYR A 130 -2.32 -8.74 -0.30
CA TYR A 130 -2.99 -7.96 -1.33
C TYR A 130 -2.71 -6.46 -1.18
N ASP A 131 -3.20 -5.85 -0.11
CA ASP A 131 -2.91 -4.47 0.32
C ASP A 131 -1.99 -4.49 1.56
N GLU A 132 -1.53 -3.33 2.04
CA GLU A 132 -0.59 -3.23 3.15
C GLU A 132 -0.73 -1.93 3.99
N PRO A 133 -0.23 -1.91 5.25
CA PRO A 133 -0.37 -0.76 6.14
C PRO A 133 0.14 0.57 5.56
N GLU A 134 1.28 0.56 4.85
CA GLU A 134 1.85 1.78 4.26
C GLU A 134 0.87 2.43 3.26
N PHE A 135 0.12 1.63 2.50
CA PHE A 135 -0.86 2.14 1.54
C PHE A 135 -2.08 2.75 2.24
N ILE A 136 -2.54 2.16 3.35
CA ILE A 136 -3.64 2.73 4.13
C ILE A 136 -3.24 4.09 4.71
N ILE A 137 -2.00 4.23 5.22
CA ILE A 137 -1.47 5.52 5.73
C ILE A 137 -1.53 6.59 4.63
N ARG A 138 -1.11 6.27 3.39
CA ARG A 138 -1.22 7.19 2.25
C ARG A 138 -2.66 7.55 1.92
N ASN A 139 -3.59 6.59 1.99
CA ASN A 139 -5.01 6.84 1.74
C ASN A 139 -5.65 7.70 2.85
N ILE A 140 -5.23 7.56 4.11
CA ILE A 140 -5.64 8.43 5.23
C ILE A 140 -5.11 9.84 5.00
N TRP A 141 -3.83 9.99 4.66
CA TRP A 141 -3.25 11.29 4.32
C TRP A 141 -4.05 11.97 3.21
N ARG A 142 -4.34 11.25 2.13
CA ARG A 142 -5.14 11.76 1.01
C ARG A 142 -6.53 12.20 1.45
N LEU A 143 -7.19 11.44 2.32
CA LEU A 143 -8.55 11.72 2.81
C LEU A 143 -8.61 13.05 3.58
N TYR A 144 -7.64 13.29 4.46
CA TYR A 144 -7.71 14.38 5.43
C TYR A 144 -6.79 15.57 5.10
N GLY A 145 -5.64 15.32 4.48
CA GLY A 145 -4.61 16.30 4.15
C GLY A 145 -4.50 16.63 2.66
N GLY A 146 -5.19 15.89 1.79
CA GLY A 146 -5.06 16.03 0.33
C GLY A 146 -3.76 15.41 -0.21
N TRP A 147 -3.23 15.95 -1.30
CA TRP A 147 -2.10 15.34 -2.03
C TRP A 147 -0.72 15.89 -1.63
N TYR A 148 -0.66 17.11 -1.09
CA TYR A 148 0.61 17.73 -0.70
C TYR A 148 1.19 17.00 0.51
N ASP A 149 2.49 16.68 0.49
CA ASP A 149 3.13 15.77 1.46
C ASP A 149 3.90 16.49 2.58
N GLY A 150 3.86 17.83 2.59
CA GLY A 150 4.59 18.66 3.55
C GLY A 150 6.00 19.07 3.10
N ASN A 151 6.49 18.60 1.94
CA ASN A 151 7.76 19.04 1.37
C ASN A 151 7.55 20.12 0.30
N PRO A 152 7.97 21.39 0.53
CA PRO A 152 7.72 22.48 -0.41
C PRO A 152 8.32 22.26 -1.79
N ALA A 153 9.41 21.49 -1.90
CA ALA A 153 10.03 21.15 -3.19
C ALA A 153 9.12 20.28 -4.08
N ARG A 154 8.13 19.60 -3.50
CA ARG A 154 7.17 18.72 -4.19
C ARG A 154 5.82 19.37 -4.46
N LEU A 155 5.59 20.62 -4.02
CA LEU A 155 4.33 21.33 -4.27
C LEU A 155 4.18 21.72 -5.75
N LYS A 156 5.27 22.20 -6.35
CA LYS A 156 5.36 22.58 -7.77
C LYS A 156 6.75 22.19 -8.29
N PRO A 157 7.05 20.88 -8.39
CA PRO A 157 8.39 20.42 -8.72
C PRO A 157 8.78 20.83 -10.15
N ALA A 158 10.09 20.88 -10.41
CA ALA A 158 10.60 20.88 -11.78
C ALA A 158 10.20 19.56 -12.49
N PRO A 159 10.20 19.51 -13.83
CA PRO A 159 10.04 18.25 -14.54
C PRO A 159 11.08 17.21 -14.08
N ASP A 160 10.65 15.96 -13.90
CA ASP A 160 11.49 14.88 -13.35
C ASP A 160 12.82 14.74 -14.10
N GLN A 161 12.78 14.76 -15.44
CA GLN A 161 13.98 14.70 -16.29
C GLN A 161 14.97 15.84 -16.03
N VAL A 162 14.48 17.06 -15.75
CA VAL A 162 15.34 18.23 -15.49
C VAL A 162 16.07 18.06 -14.16
N LEU A 163 15.35 17.65 -13.11
CA LEU A 163 15.95 17.38 -11.80
C LEU A 163 16.92 16.19 -11.87
N ALA A 164 16.54 15.13 -12.56
CA ALA A 164 17.34 13.93 -12.75
C ALA A 164 18.66 14.22 -13.49
N ALA A 165 18.61 15.00 -14.58
CA ALA A 165 19.81 15.40 -15.31
C ALA A 165 20.80 16.21 -14.45
N GLU A 166 20.29 17.13 -13.64
CA GLU A 166 21.13 17.92 -12.72
C GLU A 166 21.78 17.01 -11.66
N LEU A 167 21.01 16.11 -11.05
CA LEU A 167 21.54 15.17 -10.06
C LEU A 167 22.55 14.19 -10.66
N ALA A 168 22.31 13.71 -11.88
CA ALA A 168 23.26 12.89 -12.61
C ALA A 168 24.56 13.65 -12.88
N SER A 169 24.49 14.91 -13.35
CA SER A 169 25.67 15.76 -13.54
C SER A 169 26.49 15.90 -12.25
N LEU A 170 25.84 16.17 -11.12
CA LEU A 170 26.50 16.27 -9.81
C LEU A 170 27.12 14.94 -9.34
N ALA A 171 26.52 13.81 -9.72
CA ALA A 171 26.98 12.48 -9.34
C ALA A 171 28.09 11.90 -10.26
N GLY A 172 28.46 12.59 -11.34
CA GLY A 172 29.45 12.12 -12.32
C GLY A 172 28.86 11.44 -13.55
N GLY A 173 27.57 11.64 -13.83
CA GLY A 173 26.83 11.16 -15.00
C GLY A 173 25.77 10.10 -14.66
N THR A 174 24.91 9.80 -15.64
CA THR A 174 23.83 8.80 -15.51
C THR A 174 24.34 7.47 -14.97
N LEU A 175 25.42 6.95 -15.54
CA LEU A 175 25.91 5.62 -15.21
C LEU A 175 26.48 5.55 -13.78
N ALA A 176 27.13 6.62 -13.30
CA ALA A 176 27.60 6.70 -11.92
C ALA A 176 26.44 6.60 -10.92
N LEU A 177 25.30 7.22 -11.23
CA LEU A 177 24.09 7.15 -10.42
C LEU A 177 23.49 5.73 -10.42
N ALA A 178 23.40 5.09 -11.59
CA ALA A 178 22.90 3.73 -11.73
C ALA A 178 23.81 2.70 -11.02
N GLU A 179 25.12 2.79 -11.20
CA GLU A 179 26.10 1.93 -10.52
C GLU A 179 26.02 2.11 -9.00
N ARG A 180 25.87 3.36 -8.52
CA ARG A 180 25.66 3.61 -7.10
C ARG A 180 24.38 2.92 -6.60
N ALA A 181 23.29 2.99 -7.35
CA ALA A 181 22.05 2.29 -7.03
C ALA A 181 22.28 0.76 -6.91
N SER A 182 23.05 0.17 -7.82
CA SER A 182 23.41 -1.25 -7.79
C SER A 182 24.14 -1.63 -6.50
N THR A 183 25.08 -0.80 -6.02
CA THR A 183 25.78 -1.06 -4.72
C THR A 183 24.86 -1.02 -3.50
N LEU A 184 23.68 -0.41 -3.62
CA LEU A 184 22.68 -0.30 -2.56
C LEU A 184 21.60 -1.39 -2.65
N MET A 185 21.49 -2.11 -3.76
CA MET A 185 20.40 -3.07 -4.01
C MET A 185 20.15 -4.05 -2.85
N THR A 186 21.21 -4.55 -2.20
CA THR A 186 21.09 -5.47 -1.06
C THR A 186 21.16 -4.80 0.32
N ARG A 187 21.49 -3.51 0.39
CA ARG A 187 21.69 -2.75 1.64
C ARG A 187 20.52 -1.83 1.95
N ASP A 188 20.02 -1.14 0.94
CA ASP A 188 18.89 -0.23 1.00
C ASP A 188 18.22 -0.20 -0.39
N ILE A 189 17.31 -1.16 -0.58
CA ILE A 189 16.61 -1.32 -1.86
C ILE A 189 15.69 -0.12 -2.17
N ARG A 190 15.15 0.58 -1.16
CA ARG A 190 14.28 1.76 -1.39
C ARG A 190 15.11 2.90 -1.95
N LEU A 191 16.28 3.16 -1.37
CA LEU A 191 17.22 4.15 -1.90
C LEU A 191 17.79 3.74 -3.27
N ALA A 192 18.07 2.45 -3.48
CA ALA A 192 18.46 1.94 -4.79
C ALA A 192 17.41 2.24 -5.87
N CYS A 193 16.11 2.03 -5.57
CA CYS A 193 15.02 2.40 -6.48
C CYS A 193 15.02 3.91 -6.80
N HIS A 194 15.21 4.78 -5.81
CA HIS A 194 15.28 6.23 -6.05
C HIS A 194 16.42 6.61 -7.01
N LEU A 195 17.63 6.10 -6.76
CA LEU A 195 18.80 6.45 -7.56
C LEU A 195 18.71 5.90 -8.99
N VAL A 196 18.20 4.68 -9.16
CA VAL A 196 18.09 4.09 -10.50
C VAL A 196 16.97 4.73 -11.33
N GLU A 197 15.89 5.17 -10.70
CA GLU A 197 14.83 5.91 -11.38
C GLU A 197 15.33 7.26 -11.87
N LEU A 198 16.08 8.00 -11.04
CA LEU A 198 16.75 9.23 -11.46
C LEU A 198 17.72 8.97 -12.63
N ALA A 199 18.42 7.83 -12.66
CA ALA A 199 19.36 7.53 -13.73
C ALA A 199 18.66 7.35 -15.08
N VAL A 200 17.57 6.57 -15.13
CA VAL A 200 16.82 6.41 -16.38
C VAL A 200 16.06 7.68 -16.78
N GLN A 201 15.65 8.51 -15.81
CA GLN A 201 15.04 9.80 -16.12
C GLN A 201 16.05 10.81 -16.69
N SER A 202 17.32 10.75 -16.29
CA SER A 202 18.36 11.65 -16.81
C SER A 202 18.78 11.33 -18.25
N ASP A 203 18.79 10.04 -18.61
CA ASP A 203 19.10 9.57 -19.97
C ASP A 203 18.19 8.37 -20.33
N PRO A 204 16.97 8.63 -20.85
CA PRO A 204 15.95 7.60 -21.08
C PRO A 204 16.27 6.54 -22.14
N LEU A 205 17.35 6.71 -22.89
CA LEU A 205 17.79 5.75 -23.91
C LEU A 205 19.02 4.95 -23.43
N ASN A 206 19.52 5.22 -22.23
CA ASN A 206 20.69 4.55 -21.69
C ASN A 206 20.42 3.08 -21.34
N GLN A 207 20.76 2.19 -22.25
CA GLN A 207 20.51 0.75 -22.08
C GLN A 207 21.15 0.18 -20.80
N ALA A 208 22.38 0.60 -20.46
CA ALA A 208 23.07 0.13 -19.25
C ALA A 208 22.35 0.57 -17.96
N ALA A 209 21.82 1.81 -17.91
CA ALA A 209 21.00 2.25 -16.78
C ALA A 209 19.69 1.46 -16.69
N HIS A 210 19.06 1.15 -17.83
CA HIS A 210 17.86 0.32 -17.88
C HIS A 210 18.10 -1.13 -17.43
N GLU A 211 19.26 -1.72 -17.77
CA GLU A 211 19.66 -3.05 -17.28
C GLU A 211 19.73 -3.08 -15.74
N ILE A 212 20.37 -2.07 -15.15
CA ILE A 212 20.45 -1.92 -13.69
C ILE A 212 19.06 -1.69 -13.08
N ARG A 213 18.22 -0.84 -13.70
CA ARG A 213 16.83 -0.58 -13.26
C ARG A 213 16.00 -1.86 -13.25
N ALA A 214 16.07 -2.65 -14.31
CA ALA A 214 15.35 -3.92 -14.42
C ALA A 214 15.77 -4.88 -13.29
N ALA A 215 17.06 -5.02 -13.04
CA ALA A 215 17.58 -5.87 -11.97
C ALA A 215 17.13 -5.41 -10.57
N ILE A 216 17.22 -4.10 -10.28
CA ILE A 216 16.81 -3.52 -9.00
C ILE A 216 15.32 -3.71 -8.75
N TYR A 217 14.46 -3.38 -9.71
CA TYR A 217 13.01 -3.53 -9.52
C TYR A 217 12.56 -5.00 -9.48
N GLN A 218 13.23 -5.90 -10.20
CA GLN A 218 13.00 -7.33 -10.05
C GLN A 218 13.41 -7.82 -8.66
N HIS A 219 14.53 -7.34 -8.11
CA HIS A 219 14.95 -7.63 -6.74
C HIS A 219 13.94 -7.10 -5.73
N ARG A 220 13.52 -5.84 -5.85
CA ARG A 220 12.49 -5.22 -4.99
C ARG A 220 11.20 -6.03 -5.02
N ARG A 221 10.70 -6.36 -6.22
CA ARG A 221 9.50 -7.19 -6.42
C ARG A 221 9.58 -8.52 -5.67
N ASN A 222 10.74 -9.18 -5.68
CA ASN A 222 10.90 -10.49 -5.04
C ASN A 222 10.86 -10.41 -3.50
N GLN A 223 11.13 -9.25 -2.91
CA GLN A 223 11.05 -9.01 -1.47
C GLN A 223 9.65 -8.61 -0.98
N GLU A 224 8.79 -8.14 -1.89
CA GLU A 224 7.44 -7.74 -1.52
C GLU A 224 6.54 -8.92 -1.18
N THR A 225 5.54 -8.68 -0.35
CA THR A 225 4.45 -9.61 -0.06
C THR A 225 3.18 -9.23 -0.82
N SER A 226 2.84 -7.94 -0.82
CA SER A 226 1.68 -7.36 -1.49
C SER A 226 1.69 -7.62 -3.00
N LEU A 227 0.58 -8.16 -3.52
CA LEU A 227 0.36 -8.30 -4.95
C LEU A 227 0.34 -6.95 -5.68
N MET A 228 -0.14 -5.87 -5.03
CA MET A 228 -0.13 -4.53 -5.61
C MET A 228 1.30 -4.01 -5.80
N ALA A 229 2.14 -4.09 -4.76
CA ALA A 229 3.54 -3.71 -4.84
C ALA A 229 4.30 -4.54 -5.90
N LYS A 230 4.09 -5.87 -5.90
CA LYS A 230 4.70 -6.78 -6.88
C LYS A 230 4.34 -6.43 -8.32
N GLY A 231 3.09 -6.08 -8.57
CA GLY A 231 2.60 -5.70 -9.89
C GLY A 231 3.29 -4.44 -10.38
N ILE A 232 3.34 -3.40 -9.53
CA ILE A 232 3.94 -2.10 -9.87
C ILE A 232 5.45 -2.23 -10.14
N TYR A 233 6.19 -2.87 -9.23
CA TYR A 233 7.64 -3.04 -9.43
C TYR A 233 7.95 -3.98 -10.62
N GLY A 234 7.13 -5.01 -10.84
CA GLY A 234 7.27 -5.87 -12.01
C GLY A 234 7.03 -5.12 -13.32
N ALA A 235 6.07 -4.20 -13.36
CA ALA A 235 5.82 -3.36 -14.52
C ALA A 235 7.03 -2.46 -14.84
N ALA A 236 7.64 -1.83 -13.82
CA ALA A 236 8.85 -1.01 -13.99
C ALA A 236 10.03 -1.83 -14.54
N ALA A 237 10.25 -3.06 -14.03
CA ALA A 237 11.28 -3.93 -14.58
C ALA A 237 11.01 -4.33 -16.05
N ASN A 238 9.75 -4.65 -16.37
CA ASN A 238 9.35 -5.03 -17.73
C ASN A 238 9.46 -3.88 -18.73
N GLU A 239 9.17 -2.65 -18.32
CA GLU A 239 9.35 -1.45 -19.13
C GLU A 239 10.82 -1.30 -19.57
N SER A 240 11.77 -1.41 -18.63
CA SER A 240 13.20 -1.39 -18.96
C SER A 240 13.61 -2.55 -19.88
N ASN A 241 13.13 -3.77 -19.60
CA ASN A 241 13.43 -4.93 -20.44
C ASN A 241 12.93 -4.77 -21.88
N ALA A 242 11.74 -4.20 -22.07
CA ALA A 242 11.19 -3.93 -23.39
C ALA A 242 12.08 -2.96 -24.18
N LEU A 243 12.56 -1.89 -23.54
CA LEU A 243 13.47 -0.92 -24.17
C LEU A 243 14.79 -1.58 -24.60
N ILE A 244 15.38 -2.39 -23.72
CA ILE A 244 16.62 -3.13 -24.02
C ILE A 244 16.40 -4.08 -25.21
N SER A 245 15.29 -4.82 -25.23
CA SER A 245 15.00 -5.78 -26.30
C SER A 245 14.69 -5.14 -27.65
N ASP A 246 14.15 -3.92 -27.65
CA ASP A 246 13.80 -3.19 -28.87
C ASP A 246 15.04 -2.63 -29.60
N GLY A 247 16.24 -2.67 -28.98
CA GLY A 247 17.50 -2.26 -29.59
C GLY A 247 17.53 -0.81 -30.10
N ARG A 248 16.61 0.05 -29.62
CA ARG A 248 16.58 1.45 -30.00
C ARG A 248 17.80 2.14 -29.35
N PRO A 249 18.64 2.81 -30.15
CA PRO A 249 19.78 3.57 -29.63
C PRO A 249 19.30 4.75 -28.80
#